data_AF-A0AAN7CJR2-F1
#
_entry.id   AF-A0AAN7CJR2-F1
#
_cell.length_a   1.000
_cell.length_b   1.000
_cell.length_c   1.000
_cell.angle_alpha   90.00
_cell.angle_beta   90.00
_cell.angle_gamma   90.00
#
_symmetry.space_group_name_H-M   'P 1'
#
loop_
_entity.id
_entity.type
_entity.pdbx_description
1 polymer ?
#
loop_
_entity_poly.entity_id
_entity_poly.type
_entity_poly.pdbx_seq_one_letter_code
_entity_poly.pdbx_strand_id
1 'polypeptide(L)'
;MLRFGCSQLVIDRIDPLVNPGQAPSPYMHQIVGGNIFNVTMPVADIGELASCTTCSYSEDLSNYWTANLYFKARNGSYKRVPQIPNRYHHTVLHTAAP
;
A
#
# COMPACT_ATOMS: atom_id res chain seq x y z
N MET A 1 -5.88 -5.30 -8.25
CA MET A 1 -5.14 -5.71 -7.04
C MET A 1 -3.74 -6.08 -7.47
N LEU A 2 -2.71 -5.55 -6.79
CA LEU A 2 -1.31 -5.89 -7.04
C LEU A 2 -1.10 -7.39 -6.84
N ARG A 3 -0.55 -8.06 -7.85
CA ARG A 3 -0.35 -9.52 -7.85
C ARG A 3 1.09 -9.94 -7.52
N PHE A 4 1.99 -8.99 -7.34
CA PHE A 4 3.37 -9.19 -6.92
C PHE A 4 3.61 -8.64 -5.52
N GLY A 5 4.70 -9.05 -4.90
CA GLY A 5 5.03 -8.67 -3.53
C GLY A 5 5.67 -7.28 -3.46
N CYS A 6 5.17 -6.44 -2.56
CA CYS A 6 5.89 -5.27 -2.07
C CYS A 6 5.88 -5.28 -0.54
N SER A 7 6.95 -4.80 0.09
CA SER A 7 6.97 -4.62 1.55
C SER A 7 6.24 -3.34 1.94
N GLN A 8 5.58 -3.37 3.11
CA GLN A 8 4.87 -2.21 3.65
C GLN A 8 5.86 -1.10 3.95
N LEU A 9 5.68 0.09 3.33
CA LEU A 9 6.48 1.27 3.67
C LEU A 9 5.88 1.94 4.91
N VAL A 10 4.64 2.41 4.80
CA VAL A 10 3.95 3.15 5.87
C VAL A 10 2.44 2.95 5.76
N ILE A 11 1.74 3.21 6.87
CA ILE A 11 0.28 3.35 6.90
C ILE A 11 -0.02 4.77 7.32
N ASP A 12 -0.68 5.53 6.46
CA ASP A 12 -0.90 6.95 6.71
C ASP A 12 -2.19 7.45 6.07
N ARG A 13 -2.68 8.59 6.54
CA ARG A 13 -3.87 9.29 6.03
C ARG A 13 -3.47 10.34 5.03
N ILE A 14 -2.89 9.90 3.92
CA ILE A 14 -2.52 10.78 2.80
C ILE A 14 -3.06 10.19 1.50
N ASP A 15 -3.57 11.04 0.63
CA ASP A 15 -4.15 10.67 -0.66
C ASP A 15 -3.90 11.77 -1.69
N PRO A 16 -2.71 11.79 -2.31
CA PRO A 16 -2.35 12.84 -3.24
C PRO A 16 -3.20 12.89 -4.51
N LEU A 17 -3.96 11.82 -4.82
CA LEU A 17 -4.80 11.75 -6.01
C LEU A 17 -6.18 12.34 -5.74
N VAL A 18 -6.85 11.94 -4.65
CA VAL A 18 -8.22 12.38 -4.36
C VAL A 18 -8.25 13.63 -3.48
N ASN A 19 -7.30 13.77 -2.54
CA ASN A 19 -7.23 14.88 -1.59
C ASN A 19 -5.81 15.51 -1.57
N PRO A 20 -5.37 16.09 -2.71
CA PRO A 20 -4.03 16.65 -2.84
C PRO A 20 -3.80 17.77 -1.81
N GLY A 21 -2.64 17.76 -1.16
CA GLY A 21 -2.28 18.78 -0.17
C GLY A 21 -2.90 18.57 1.22
N GLN A 22 -3.74 17.55 1.40
CA GLN A 22 -4.44 17.30 2.66
C GLN A 22 -3.78 16.20 3.50
N ALA A 23 -3.30 16.58 4.68
CA ALA A 23 -2.84 15.65 5.72
C ALA A 23 -3.38 16.10 7.10
N PRO A 24 -4.31 15.35 7.73
CA PRO A 24 -4.81 14.03 7.34
C PRO A 24 -5.92 14.09 6.27
N SER A 25 -5.85 13.20 5.30
CA SER A 25 -6.92 12.89 4.36
C SER A 25 -8.04 12.07 5.02
N PRO A 26 -9.26 12.02 4.43
CA PRO A 26 -10.37 11.25 4.98
C PRO A 26 -10.07 9.75 5.14
N TYR A 27 -9.25 9.17 4.26
CA TYR A 27 -8.98 7.74 4.19
C TYR A 27 -7.59 7.38 4.73
N MET A 28 -7.46 6.19 5.32
CA MET A 28 -6.17 5.65 5.73
C MET A 28 -5.71 4.57 4.77
N HIS A 29 -4.49 4.73 4.26
CA HIS A 29 -3.93 3.87 3.24
C HIS A 29 -2.73 3.10 3.77
N GLN A 30 -2.57 1.86 3.31
CA GLN A 30 -1.28 1.17 3.35
C GLN A 30 -0.53 1.48 2.05
N ILE A 31 0.68 2.01 2.19
CA ILE A 31 1.49 2.55 1.09
C ILE A 31 2.70 1.63 0.86
N VAL A 32 2.98 1.35 -0.41
CA VAL A 32 4.09 0.51 -0.91
C VAL A 32 4.57 1.03 -2.28
N GLY A 33 5.72 0.52 -2.75
CA GLY A 33 6.27 0.83 -4.07
C GLY A 33 7.40 1.85 -4.02
N GLY A 34 7.40 2.76 -4.98
CA GLY A 34 8.39 3.83 -5.13
C GLY A 34 8.49 4.78 -3.92
N ASN A 35 9.57 5.56 -3.88
CA ASN A 35 9.82 6.55 -2.82
C ASN A 35 9.27 7.95 -3.12
N ILE A 36 8.56 8.15 -4.23
CA ILE A 36 8.00 9.46 -4.64
C ILE A 36 6.53 9.54 -4.24
N PHE A 37 6.21 9.15 -3.00
CA PHE A 37 4.86 9.24 -2.46
C PHE A 37 4.79 10.35 -1.40
N ASN A 38 4.00 11.40 -1.67
CA ASN A 38 3.92 12.59 -0.82
C ASN A 38 2.49 13.13 -0.81
N VAL A 39 2.14 13.97 0.17
CA VAL A 39 0.85 14.64 0.32
C VAL A 39 0.50 15.49 -0.93
N THR A 40 1.52 16.07 -1.55
CA THR A 40 1.43 16.76 -2.84
C THR A 40 2.33 16.05 -3.84
N MET A 41 1.74 15.48 -4.89
CA MET A 41 2.52 14.86 -5.96
C MET A 41 2.53 15.76 -7.20
N PRO A 42 3.66 15.85 -7.91
CA PRO A 42 3.75 16.61 -9.14
C PRO A 42 2.91 15.95 -10.24
N VAL A 43 2.47 16.75 -11.21
CA VAL A 43 1.91 16.25 -12.48
C VAL A 43 3.08 15.88 -13.39
N ALA A 44 3.68 14.71 -13.15
CA ALA A 44 4.82 14.17 -13.89
C ALA A 44 4.81 12.64 -13.83
N ASP A 45 5.71 11.99 -14.58
CA ASP A 45 5.99 10.57 -14.38
C ASP A 45 6.76 10.38 -13.07
N ILE A 46 6.03 9.90 -12.06
CA ILE A 46 6.56 9.66 -10.71
C ILE A 46 7.54 8.49 -10.66
N GLY A 47 7.45 7.56 -11.61
CA GLY A 47 8.35 6.41 -11.71
C GLY A 47 9.74 6.85 -12.15
N GLU A 48 9.84 7.85 -13.03
CA GLU A 48 11.14 8.42 -13.46
C GLU A 48 11.86 9.22 -12.35
N LEU A 49 11.10 9.76 -11.39
CA LEU A 49 11.64 10.53 -10.27
C LEU A 49 12.08 9.66 -9.09
N ALA A 50 11.61 8.42 -9.03
CA ALA A 50 11.87 7.51 -7.93
C ALA A 50 13.26 6.88 -8.05
N SER A 51 13.91 6.69 -6.91
CA SER A 51 15.26 6.12 -6.82
C SER A 51 15.31 4.77 -6.13
N CYS A 52 14.21 4.35 -5.50
CA CYS A 52 14.08 3.03 -4.89
C CYS A 52 12.63 2.59 -4.83
N THR A 53 12.41 1.29 -4.62
CA THR A 53 11.10 0.66 -4.49
C THR A 53 11.10 -0.38 -3.38
N THR A 54 9.94 -0.60 -2.76
CA THR A 54 9.72 -1.70 -1.82
C THR A 54 9.23 -3.00 -2.48
N CYS A 55 9.07 -2.99 -3.81
CA CYS A 55 8.55 -4.11 -4.58
C CYS A 55 9.62 -5.16 -4.94
N SER A 56 9.18 -6.39 -5.21
CA SER A 56 10.05 -7.51 -5.62
C SER A 56 10.77 -7.25 -6.95
N TYR A 57 10.15 -6.51 -7.86
CA TYR A 57 10.72 -6.10 -9.13
C TYR A 57 11.40 -4.74 -8.95
N SER A 58 12.72 -4.71 -9.09
CA SER A 58 13.53 -3.50 -8.93
C SER A 58 13.21 -2.40 -9.93
N GLU A 59 12.63 -2.78 -11.07
CA GLU A 59 12.26 -1.90 -12.16
C GLU A 59 10.90 -1.22 -11.93
N ASP A 60 10.08 -1.72 -10.99
CA ASP A 60 8.79 -1.12 -10.68
C ASP A 60 8.94 -0.03 -9.61
N LEU A 61 8.98 1.20 -10.10
CA LEU A 61 9.10 2.42 -9.31
C LEU A 61 7.76 3.13 -9.06
N SER A 62 6.64 2.47 -9.38
CA SER A 62 5.29 3.00 -9.19
C SER A 62 4.93 3.10 -7.71
N ASN A 63 4.11 4.09 -7.33
CA ASN A 63 3.55 4.16 -5.98
C ASN A 63 2.19 3.47 -5.93
N TYR A 64 1.94 2.72 -4.86
CA TYR A 64 0.66 2.07 -4.63
C TYR A 64 0.15 2.31 -3.21
N TRP A 65 -1.12 2.69 -3.10
CA TRP A 65 -1.77 2.90 -1.82
C TRP A 65 -3.16 2.28 -1.86
N THR A 66 -3.50 1.51 -0.83
CA THR A 66 -4.78 0.80 -0.75
C THR A 66 -5.46 1.12 0.55
N ALA A 67 -6.78 1.27 0.54
CA ALA A 67 -7.56 1.54 1.74
C ALA A 67 -7.42 0.39 2.74
N ASN A 68 -7.19 0.73 4.01
CA ASN A 68 -7.19 -0.25 5.08
C ASN A 68 -8.62 -0.68 5.44
N LEU A 69 -8.80 -1.98 5.66
CA LEU A 69 -10.04 -2.53 6.18
C LEU A 69 -9.99 -2.61 7.71
N TYR A 70 -11.13 -2.37 8.36
CA TYR A 70 -11.29 -2.49 9.80
C TYR A 70 -12.40 -3.48 10.13
N PHE A 71 -12.10 -4.42 11.02
CA PHE A 71 -13.12 -5.24 11.67
C PHE A 71 -13.73 -4.47 12.82
N LYS A 72 -15.06 -4.29 12.79
CA LYS A 72 -15.83 -3.74 13.90
C LYS A 72 -16.28 -4.87 14.83
N ALA A 73 -15.72 -4.92 16.03
CA ALA A 73 -16.10 -5.91 17.03
C ALA A 73 -17.45 -5.56 17.67
N ARG A 74 -18.11 -6.55 18.28
CA ARG A 74 -19.41 -6.39 18.96
C ARG A 74 -19.38 -5.37 20.09
N ASN A 75 -18.21 -5.16 20.72
CA ASN A 75 -18.01 -4.15 21.76
C ASN A 75 -17.80 -2.72 21.21
N GLY A 76 -17.97 -2.50 19.89
CA GLY A 76 -17.81 -1.20 19.25
C GLY A 76 -16.38 -0.83 18.87
N SER A 77 -15.37 -1.59 19.30
CA SER A 77 -13.97 -1.34 18.93
C SER A 77 -13.68 -1.71 17.47
N TYR A 78 -12.69 -1.04 16.89
CA TYR A 78 -12.21 -1.30 15.53
C TYR A 78 -10.80 -1.86 15.59
N LYS A 79 -10.55 -2.94 14.83
CA LYS A 79 -9.22 -3.52 14.66
C LYS A 79 -8.87 -3.54 13.18
N ARG A 80 -7.69 -3.02 12.83
CA ARG A 80 -7.19 -3.05 11.44
C ARG A 80 -7.01 -4.50 11.01
N VAL A 81 -7.54 -4.84 9.84
CA VAL A 81 -7.27 -6.12 9.18
C VAL A 81 -5.92 -5.97 8.47
N PRO A 82 -4.89 -6.77 8.82
CA PRO A 82 -3.59 -6.67 8.18
C PRO A 82 -3.69 -6.95 6.67
N GLN A 83 -3.18 -6.06 5.83
CA GLN A 83 -3.09 -6.28 4.39
C GLN A 83 -1.75 -6.96 4.09
N ILE A 84 -1.83 -8.21 3.65
CA ILE A 84 -0.66 -9.04 3.37
C ILE A 84 -0.39 -9.01 1.86
N PRO A 85 0.86 -8.72 1.43
CA PRO A 85 1.21 -8.73 0.01
C PRO A 85 1.13 -10.15 -0.58
N ASN A 86 0.77 -10.23 -1.86
CA ASN A 86 0.81 -11.48 -2.60
C ASN A 86 2.26 -11.83 -2.98
N ARG A 87 2.99 -12.47 -2.05
CA ARG A 87 4.43 -12.75 -2.18
C ARG A 87 4.78 -14.00 -3.01
N TYR A 88 3.81 -14.86 -3.32
CA TYR A 88 4.09 -16.15 -3.95
C TYR A 88 3.66 -16.18 -5.42
N HIS A 89 4.64 -16.03 -6.32
CA HIS A 89 4.53 -16.58 -7.66
C HIS A 89 5.01 -18.04 -7.60
N HIS A 90 4.07 -18.98 -7.76
CA HIS A 90 4.17 -20.45 -7.70
C HIS A 90 3.58 -21.14 -6.45
N THR A 91 2.49 -21.85 -6.75
CA THR A 91 1.87 -23.01 -6.06
C THR A 91 1.12 -22.75 -4.76
N VAL A 92 -0.21 -22.77 -4.88
CA VAL A 92 -1.10 -23.29 -3.83
C VAL A 92 -0.73 -24.76 -3.60
N LEU A 93 0.29 -25.02 -2.79
CA LEU A 93 0.34 -26.28 -2.06
C LEU A 93 -0.36 -26.02 -0.75
N HIS A 94 -1.50 -26.69 -0.58
CA HIS A 94 -2.12 -26.93 0.70
C HIS A 94 -1.05 -27.30 1.73
N THR A 95 -0.76 -26.37 2.63
CA THR A 95 -0.45 -26.75 4.01
C THR A 95 -1.63 -26.29 4.83
N ALA A 96 -2.60 -27.18 4.96
CA ALA A 96 -3.43 -27.21 6.16
C ALA A 96 -2.47 -27.15 7.35
N ALA A 97 -2.65 -26.15 8.21
CA ALA A 97 -2.03 -26.17 9.53
C ALA A 97 -2.66 -27.32 10.33
N PRO A 98 -1.90 -27.99 11.21
CA PRO A 98 -2.44 -28.95 12.18
C PRO A 98 -3.43 -28.29 13.15
#